data_AF-A0A942VXV6-F1
#
_entry.id   AF-A0A942VXV6-F1
#
_cell.length_a   1.000
_cell.length_b   1.000
_cell.length_c   1.000
_cell.angle_alpha   90.00
_cell.angle_beta   90.00
_cell.angle_gamma   90.00
#
_symmetry.space_group_name_H-M   'P 1'
#
loop_
_entity.id
_entity.type
_entity.pdbx_description
1 polymer ?
#
loop_
_entity_poly.entity_id
_entity_poly.type
_entity_poly.pdbx_seq_one_letter_code
_entity_poly.pdbx_strand_id
1 'polypeptide(L)' 'MCRCINRDKSISVAFSNSEYQCCIVHQIRNTLKYVVDKDKRAFANNLKSIYHTPTEKVGYSNLENVVKNRMRNTLMQ' A
#
# COMPACT_ATOMS: atom_id res chain seq x y z
N MET A 1 -13.45 -0.58 -6.99
CA MET A 1 -12.39 -0.06 -6.09
C MET A 1 -12.85 -0.31 -4.66
N CYS A 2 -12.22 -1.24 -3.94
CA CYS A 2 -12.59 -1.52 -2.55
C CYS A 2 -12.27 -0.32 -1.66
N ARG A 3 -13.27 0.50 -1.36
CA ARG A 3 -13.23 1.45 -0.22
C ARG A 3 -13.52 0.63 1.04
N CYS A 4 -12.47 0.03 1.59
CA CYS A 4 -12.55 -0.83 2.77
C CYS A 4 -12.87 -0.09 4.07
N ILE A 5 -12.76 1.24 4.09
CA ILE A 5 -12.85 2.07 5.31
C ILE A 5 -14.24 1.98 5.99
N ASN A 6 -15.31 1.67 5.25
CA ASN A 6 -16.67 1.59 5.81
C ASN A 6 -17.15 0.17 6.13
N ARG A 7 -16.37 -0.88 5.87
CA ARG A 7 -16.82 -2.27 6.04
C ARG A 7 -16.60 -2.80 7.46
N ASP A 8 -15.69 -2.21 8.21
CA ASP A 8 -15.25 -2.71 9.52
C ASP A 8 -16.33 -2.67 10.57
N LYS A 9 -17.20 -1.64 10.55
CA LYS A 9 -18.26 -1.48 11.54
C LYS A 9 -19.27 -2.63 11.51
N SER A 10 -19.55 -3.19 10.33
CA SER A 10 -20.48 -4.31 10.22
C SER A 10 -19.81 -5.66 10.54
N ILE A 11 -18.52 -5.79 10.21
CA ILE A 11 -17.75 -7.01 10.46
C ILE A 11 -17.45 -7.16 11.95
N SER A 12 -17.07 -6.08 12.65
CA SER A 12 -16.77 -6.14 14.08
C SER A 12 -18.00 -6.44 14.94
N VAL A 13 -19.19 -6.03 14.50
CA VAL A 13 -20.46 -6.34 15.18
C VAL A 13 -20.83 -7.82 15.04
N ALA A 14 -20.61 -8.41 13.85
CA ALA A 14 -20.90 -9.82 13.61
C ALA A 14 -19.78 -10.76 14.12
N PHE A 15 -18.53 -10.29 14.08
CA PHE A 15 -17.32 -11.06 14.39
C PHE A 15 -16.38 -10.21 15.26
N SER A 16 -16.69 -10.17 16.56
CA SER A 16 -15.99 -9.33 17.55
C SER A 16 -14.51 -9.68 17.73
N ASN A 17 -14.12 -10.93 17.46
CA ASN A 17 -12.75 -11.42 17.66
C ASN A 17 -11.91 -11.37 16.38
N SER A 18 -12.44 -10.86 15.28
CA SER A 18 -11.75 -10.84 13.98
C SER A 18 -11.03 -9.52 13.74
N GLU A 19 -9.72 -9.60 13.51
CA GLU A 19 -8.95 -8.46 13.06
C GLU A 19 -9.19 -8.19 11.58
N TYR A 20 -9.58 -6.96 11.26
CA TYR A 20 -9.74 -6.55 9.88
C TYR A 20 -8.40 -6.14 9.26
N GLN A 21 -8.09 -6.73 8.10
CA GLN A 21 -6.90 -6.38 7.32
C GLN A 21 -7.30 -6.14 5.87
N CYS A 22 -6.84 -5.02 5.30
CA CYS A 22 -7.03 -4.75 3.88
C CYS A 22 -6.09 -5.62 3.05
N CYS A 23 -6.63 -6.38 2.10
CA CYS A 23 -5.85 -7.23 1.21
C CYS A 23 -4.75 -6.43 0.46
N ILE A 24 -3.49 -6.78 0.71
CA ILE A 24 -2.32 -6.09 0.15
C ILE A 24 -2.30 -6.06 -1.38
N VAL A 25 -2.78 -7.12 -2.04
CA VAL A 25 -2.85 -7.19 -3.52
C VAL A 25 -3.75 -6.08 -4.07
N HIS A 26 -4.87 -5.81 -3.39
CA HIS A 26 -5.77 -4.73 -3.78
C HIS A 26 -5.16 -3.35 -3.52
N GLN A 27 -4.43 -3.19 -2.41
CA GLN A 27 -3.71 -1.95 -2.11
C GLN A 27 -2.67 -1.65 -3.20
N ILE A 28 -1.83 -2.63 -3.55
CA ILE A 28 -0.79 -2.50 -4.59
C ILE A 28 -1.40 -2.22 -5.97
N ARG A 29 -2.46 -2.94 -6.35
CA ARG A 29 -3.14 -2.70 -7.64
C ARG A 29 -3.74 -1.28 -7.71
N ASN A 30 -4.28 -0.79 -6.58
CA ASN A 30 -4.86 0.54 -6.51
C ASN A 30 -3.79 1.64 -6.59
N THR A 31 -2.62 1.45 -6.00
CA THR A 31 -1.51 2.43 -6.05
C THR A 31 -0.84 2.46 -7.42
N LEU A 32 -0.64 1.30 -8.05
CA LEU A 32 -0.04 1.18 -9.39
C LEU A 32 -0.87 1.81 -10.51
N LYS A 33 -2.18 2.03 -10.27
CA LYS A 33 -3.06 2.72 -11.23
C LYS A 33 -2.58 4.13 -11.57
N TYR A 34 -1.94 4.82 -10.62
CA TYR A 34 -1.54 6.22 -10.76
C TYR A 34 -0.07 6.39 -11.19
N VAL A 35 0.59 5.30 -11.56
CA VAL A 35 2.00 5.30 -11.96
C VAL A 35 2.09 5.17 -13.48
N VAL A 36 2.96 5.95 -14.10
CA VAL A 36 3.24 5.87 -15.55
C VAL A 36 3.82 4.49 -15.88
N ASP A 37 3.37 3.88 -16.99
CA ASP A 37 3.77 2.51 -17.37
C ASP A 37 5.28 2.25 -17.36
N LYS A 38 6.08 3.25 -17.76
CA LYS A 38 7.54 3.19 -17.78
C LYS A 38 8.15 2.88 -16.41
N ASP A 39 7.56 3.43 -15.35
CA ASP A 39 8.08 3.32 -13.98
C ASP A 39 7.37 2.25 -13.15
N LYS A 40 6.32 1.60 -13.69
CA LYS A 40 5.53 0.60 -12.95
C LYS A 40 6.38 -0.54 -12.40
N ARG A 41 7.38 -1.01 -13.17
CA ARG A 41 8.26 -2.11 -12.74
C ARG A 41 9.18 -1.69 -11.60
N ALA A 42 9.79 -0.51 -11.69
CA ALA A 42 10.66 0.01 -10.63
C ALA A 42 9.84 0.29 -9.36
N PHE A 43 8.65 0.86 -9.52
CA PHE A 43 7.74 1.13 -8.40
C PHE A 43 7.23 -0.15 -7.75
N ALA A 44 6.93 -1.20 -8.51
CA ALA A 44 6.53 -2.50 -7.96
C ALA A 44 7.65 -3.14 -7.10
N ASN A 45 8.91 -3.03 -7.52
CA ASN A 45 10.05 -3.49 -6.73
C ASN A 45 10.19 -2.70 -5.42
N ASN A 46 9.96 -1.39 -5.46
CA ASN A 46 9.95 -0.53 -4.27
C ASN A 46 8.78 -0.88 -3.33
N LEU A 47 7.61 -1.23 -3.85
CA LEU A 47 6.50 -1.71 -3.02
C LEU A 47 6.80 -3.08 -2.39
N LYS A 48 7.55 -3.94 -3.10
CA LYS A 48 7.99 -5.25 -2.60
C LYS A 48 8.87 -5.14 -1.35
N SER A 49 9.71 -4.11 -1.25
CA SER A 49 10.53 -3.91 -0.06
C SER A 49 9.74 -3.49 1.18
N ILE A 50 8.49 -3.05 1.04
CA ILE A 50 7.65 -2.64 2.19
C ILE A 50 7.04 -3.86 2.88
N TYR A 51 6.54 -4.85 2.12
CA TYR A 51 5.82 -5.99 2.68
C TYR A 51 6.67 -7.24 2.90
N HIS A 52 7.91 -7.25 2.42
CA HIS A 52 8.84 -8.36 2.61
C HIS A 52 9.73 -8.21 3.86
N THR A 53 9.60 -7.10 4.60
CA THR A 53 10.43 -6.83 5.77
C THR A 53 10.02 -7.68 6.98
N PRO A 54 10.99 -8.07 7.83
CA PRO A 54 10.72 -8.90 9.00
C PRO A 54 10.05 -8.16 10.16
N THR A 55 10.07 -6.82 10.17
CA THR A 55 9.51 -6.01 11.25
C THR A 55 8.73 -4.81 10.73
N GLU A 56 7.72 -4.39 11.49
CA GLU A 56 6.87 -3.24 11.15
C GLU A 56 7.67 -1.94 11.02
N LYS A 57 8.62 -1.70 11.94
CA LYS A 57 9.45 -0.49 11.95
C LYS A 57 10.26 -0.32 10.66
N VAL A 58 10.82 -1.42 10.15
CA VAL A 58 11.60 -1.41 8.90
C VAL A 58 10.66 -1.21 7.71
N GLY A 59 9.48 -1.85 7.71
CA GLY A 59 8.45 -1.62 6.71
C GLY A 59 8.01 -0.16 6.64
N TYR A 60 7.83 0.49 7.80
CA TYR A 60 7.48 1.90 7.89
C TYR A 60 8.58 2.83 7.33
N SER A 61 9.84 2.57 7.69
CA SER A 61 10.98 3.33 7.12
C SER A 61 11.08 3.17 5.59
N ASN A 62 10.86 1.95 5.08
CA ASN A 62 10.81 1.71 3.64
C ASN A 62 9.64 2.44 2.97
N LEU A 63 8.47 2.50 3.61
CA LEU A 63 7.33 3.27 3.14
C LEU A 63 7.68 4.77 3.00
N GLU A 64 8.33 5.37 4.01
CA GLU A 64 8.78 6.76 3.95
C GLU A 64 9.72 7.01 2.76
N ASN A 65 10.63 6.07 2.50
CA ASN A 65 11.55 6.15 1.35
C ASN A 65 10.79 6.11 0.02
N VAL A 66 9.78 5.24 -0.11
CA VAL A 66 8.92 5.17 -1.31
C VAL A 66 8.10 6.44 -1.50
N VAL A 67 7.59 7.04 -0.43
CA VAL A 67 6.84 8.31 -0.50
C VAL A 67 7.75 9.47 -0.92
N LYS A 68 8.97 9.56 -0.39
CA LYS A 68 9.98 10.54 -0.81
C LYS A 68 10.34 10.37 -2.30
N ASN A 69 10.52 9.13 -2.75
CA ASN A 69 10.77 8.81 -4.17
C ASN A 69 9.59 9.22 -5.07
N ARG A 70 8.35 9.09 -4.58
CA ARG A 70 7.14 9.50 -5.32
C ARG A 70 7.10 11.01 -5.57
N MET A 71 7.51 11.84 -4.61
CA MET A 71 7.51 13.31 -4.76
C MET A 71 8.52 13.79 -5.83
N ARG A 72 9.63 13.07 -6.03
CA ARG A 72 10.58 13.38 -7.11
C ARG A 72 10.02 13.14 -8.50
N ASN A 73 9.22 12.08 -8.70
CA ASN A 73 8.66 11.76 -10.02
C ASN A 73 7.36 12.52 -10.36
N THR A 74 6.77 13.25 -9.39
CA THR A 74 5.60 14.13 -9.66
C THR A 74 6.00 15.58 -9.94
N LEU A 75 7.25 15.97 -9.66
CA LEU A 75 7.84 17.28 -9.99
C LEU A 75 8.53 17.32 -11.36
N MET A 76 8.44 16.24 -12.15
CA MET A 76 8.82 16.21 -13.58
C MET A 76 7.59 15.92 -14.45
N GLN A 77 6.52 16.68 -14.24
CA GLN A 77 5.53 16.99 -15.26
C GLN A 77 5.57 18.48 -15.56
#